data_AF-A0A842QCB7-F1
#
_entry.id   AF-A0A842QCB7-F1
#
_cell.length_a   1.000
_cell.length_b   1.000
_cell.length_c   1.000
_cell.angle_alpha   90.00
_cell.angle_beta   90.00
_cell.angle_gamma   90.00
#
_symmetry.space_group_name_H-M   'P 1'
#
loop_
_entity.id
_entity.type
_entity.pdbx_description
1 polymer ?
#
loop_
_entity_poly.entity_id
_entity_poly.type
_entity_poly.pdbx_seq_one_letter_code
_entity_poly.pdbx_strand_id
1 'polypeptide(L)'
;MNWDKPKIIASTDLKMALNVGLVKYGLIMSSAFGPIISISSILGLALTVPESETALVGALLAPFISSFLALFAIVPATLISANSLVGEREQNTLEPLLCTPLTDNELLWGKILASAVPSLAILASSTVLTLTIPNLVLLFIGRPLVLIPDLPGIFLIATSGVIMVFAVIAVNILISGKVKRVYEAYQTSSAVILVFMLPMMLPMVSLTEGAIQPPFVWLVNIVTLFVSVVILLIGWVLALARFNRDKMIQQ
;
A
#
# COMPACT_ATOMS: atom_id res chain seq x y z
N MET A 1 -8.45 25.83 -7.35
CA MET A 1 -8.72 25.13 -6.07
C MET A 1 -7.62 25.54 -5.10
N ASN A 2 -7.96 26.19 -4.00
CA ASN A 2 -6.96 26.70 -3.04
C ASN A 2 -6.53 25.55 -2.14
N TRP A 3 -5.27 25.10 -2.22
CA TRP A 3 -4.79 23.87 -1.57
C TRP A 3 -4.48 24.02 -0.07
N ASP A 4 -4.59 25.23 0.48
CA ASP A 4 -4.21 25.51 1.87
C ASP A 4 -5.17 24.84 2.86
N LYS A 5 -6.48 24.84 2.59
CA LYS A 5 -7.47 24.19 3.47
C LYS A 5 -7.33 22.67 3.48
N PRO A 6 -7.27 21.95 2.33
CA PRO A 6 -7.06 20.50 2.33
C PRO A 6 -5.78 20.05 3.04
N LYS A 7 -4.68 20.81 2.93
CA LYS A 7 -3.42 20.50 3.61
C LYS A 7 -3.54 20.55 5.13
N ILE A 8 -4.21 21.57 5.67
CA ILE A 8 -4.42 21.71 7.11
C ILE A 8 -5.25 20.54 7.64
N ILE A 9 -6.33 20.19 6.94
CA ILE A 9 -7.18 19.03 7.26
C ILE A 9 -6.33 17.75 7.25
N ALA A 10 -5.59 17.52 6.17
CA ALA A 10 -4.76 16.33 6.04
C ALA A 10 -3.75 16.17 7.20
N SER A 11 -3.11 17.27 7.61
CA SER A 11 -2.15 17.26 8.71
C SER A 11 -2.79 17.00 10.07
N THR A 12 -4.03 17.48 10.26
CA THR A 12 -4.79 17.30 11.51
C THR A 12 -5.28 15.86 11.63
N ASP A 13 -5.91 15.34 10.58
CA ASP A 13 -6.39 13.95 10.51
C ASP A 13 -5.25 12.95 10.69
N LEU A 14 -4.10 13.21 10.05
CA LEU A 14 -2.93 12.36 10.20
C LEU A 14 -2.42 12.34 11.64
N LYS A 15 -2.35 13.50 12.32
CA LYS A 15 -1.95 13.56 13.73
C LYS A 15 -2.92 12.79 14.64
N MET A 16 -4.23 12.92 14.40
CA MET A 16 -5.23 12.16 15.13
C MET A 16 -5.10 10.66 14.89
N ALA A 17 -4.88 10.24 13.64
CA ALA A 17 -4.67 8.84 13.30
C ALA A 17 -3.41 8.27 13.95
N LEU A 18 -2.31 9.03 14.03
CA LEU A 18 -1.05 8.61 14.66
C LEU A 18 -1.16 8.41 16.18
N ASN A 19 -2.17 8.99 16.84
CA ASN A 19 -2.44 8.72 18.26
C ASN A 19 -3.08 7.34 18.48
N VAL A 20 -3.64 6.72 17.45
CA VAL A 20 -4.19 5.37 17.54
C VAL A 20 -3.05 4.36 17.49
N GLY A 21 -2.90 3.58 18.56
CA GLY A 21 -1.80 2.61 18.69
C GLY A 21 -1.69 1.66 17.49
N LEU A 22 -2.81 1.12 17.01
CA LEU A 22 -2.84 0.22 15.87
C LEU A 22 -2.34 0.88 14.56
N VAL A 23 -2.68 2.16 14.33
CA VAL A 23 -2.17 2.93 13.18
C VAL A 23 -0.67 3.15 13.34
N LYS A 24 -0.22 3.63 14.50
CA LYS A 24 1.21 3.89 14.78
C LYS A 24 2.06 2.63 14.58
N TYR A 25 1.66 1.51 15.18
CA TYR A 25 2.37 0.24 15.00
C TYR A 25 2.25 -0.26 13.55
N GLY A 26 1.10 -0.09 12.89
CA GLY A 26 0.92 -0.42 11.48
C GLY A 26 1.90 0.32 10.56
N LEU A 27 2.12 1.62 10.76
CA LEU A 27 3.11 2.39 10.00
C LEU A 27 4.54 1.88 10.22
N ILE A 28 4.91 1.66 11.49
CA ILE A 28 6.27 1.19 11.85
C ILE A 28 6.52 -0.20 11.26
N MET A 29 5.54 -1.10 11.39
CA MET A 29 5.65 -2.45 10.84
C MET A 29 5.75 -2.41 9.31
N SER A 30 4.92 -1.61 8.64
CA SER A 30 4.92 -1.53 7.18
C SER A 30 6.23 -0.96 6.61
N SER A 31 6.79 0.06 7.26
CA SER A 31 8.07 0.65 6.84
C SER A 31 9.26 -0.27 7.09
N ALA A 32 9.26 -0.99 8.21
CA ALA A 32 10.32 -1.92 8.58
C ALA A 32 10.26 -3.24 7.81
N PHE A 33 9.07 -3.69 7.39
CA PHE A 33 8.88 -5.00 6.77
C PHE A 33 9.71 -5.20 5.50
N GLY A 34 9.69 -4.23 4.57
CA GLY A 34 10.40 -4.31 3.28
C GLY A 34 11.93 -4.47 3.43
N PRO A 35 12.61 -3.62 4.23
CA PRO A 35 14.03 -3.78 4.50
C PRO A 35 14.34 -5.06 5.27
N ILE A 36 13.56 -5.40 6.30
CA ILE A 36 13.80 -6.58 7.14
C ILE A 36 13.72 -7.86 6.32
N ILE A 37 12.67 -8.03 5.50
CA ILE A 37 12.48 -9.24 4.70
C ILE A 37 13.59 -9.38 3.65
N SER A 38 14.05 -8.27 3.10
CA SER A 38 15.10 -8.28 2.09
C SER A 38 16.46 -8.61 2.68
N ILE A 39 16.84 -7.97 3.81
CA ILE A 39 18.09 -8.27 4.51
C ILE A 39 18.11 -9.73 4.98
N SER A 40 17.03 -10.22 5.58
CA SER A 40 16.96 -11.60 6.07
C SER A 40 17.07 -12.61 4.93
N SER A 41 16.39 -12.36 3.81
CA SER A 41 16.45 -13.22 2.63
C SER A 41 17.86 -13.30 2.02
N ILE A 42 18.57 -12.18 1.95
CA ILE A 42 19.91 -12.09 1.36
C ILE A 42 20.96 -12.68 2.28
N LEU A 43 20.86 -12.41 3.58
CA LEU A 43 21.76 -13.03 4.55
C LEU A 43 21.56 -14.55 4.57
N GLY A 44 20.30 -15.02 4.53
CA GLY A 44 19.98 -16.43 4.39
C GLY A 44 20.60 -17.03 3.12
N LEU A 45 20.46 -16.34 1.99
CA LEU A 45 21.09 -16.72 0.72
C LEU A 45 22.61 -16.81 0.80
N ALA A 46 23.25 -15.79 1.41
CA ALA A 46 24.69 -15.73 1.54
C ALA A 46 25.26 -16.88 2.39
N LEU A 47 24.53 -17.29 3.43
CA LEU A 47 24.97 -18.33 4.37
C LEU A 47 24.66 -19.76 3.90
N THR A 48 23.60 -19.97 3.12
CA THR A 48 23.11 -21.32 2.80
C THR A 48 23.38 -21.76 1.37
N VAL A 49 23.49 -20.82 0.42
CA VAL A 49 23.56 -21.12 -1.01
C VAL A 49 25.00 -20.95 -1.53
N PRO A 50 25.52 -21.91 -2.32
CA PRO A 50 26.80 -21.76 -3.01
C PRO A 50 26.82 -20.52 -3.92
N GLU A 51 27.98 -19.89 -4.08
CA GLU A 51 28.12 -18.66 -4.87
C GLU A 51 27.56 -18.78 -6.30
N SER A 52 27.72 -19.95 -6.92
CA SER A 52 27.22 -20.24 -8.27
C SER A 52 25.70 -20.19 -8.40
N GLU A 53 24.95 -20.44 -7.32
CA GLU A 53 23.48 -20.51 -7.34
C GLU A 53 22.82 -19.25 -6.76
N THR A 54 23.59 -18.35 -6.17
CA THR A 54 23.07 -17.10 -5.56
C THR A 54 22.26 -16.24 -6.51
N ALA A 55 22.72 -16.12 -7.77
CA ALA A 55 22.03 -15.34 -8.78
C ALA A 55 20.67 -15.96 -9.17
N LEU A 56 20.63 -17.29 -9.29
CA LEU A 56 19.41 -18.03 -9.62
C LEU A 56 18.38 -17.89 -8.49
N VAL A 57 18.76 -18.18 -7.26
CA VAL A 57 17.84 -18.10 -6.12
C VAL A 57 17.45 -16.64 -5.83
N GLY A 58 18.35 -15.69 -6.01
CA GLY A 58 18.05 -14.26 -5.95
C GLY A 58 16.97 -13.83 -6.94
N ALA A 59 17.02 -14.34 -8.17
CA ALA A 59 15.99 -14.10 -9.19
C ALA A 59 14.64 -14.74 -8.83
N LEU A 60 14.63 -15.84 -8.08
CA LEU A 60 13.39 -16.45 -7.56
C LEU A 60 12.75 -15.61 -6.45
N LEU A 61 13.56 -15.02 -5.57
CA LEU A 61 13.08 -14.22 -4.44
C LEU A 61 12.70 -12.79 -4.82
N ALA A 62 13.25 -12.23 -5.91
CA ALA A 62 13.00 -10.84 -6.27
C ALA A 62 11.50 -10.52 -6.51
N PRO A 63 10.73 -11.30 -7.29
CA PRO A 63 9.30 -11.05 -7.48
C PRO A 63 8.50 -11.15 -6.18
N PHE A 64 8.92 -12.03 -5.26
CA PHE A 64 8.31 -12.19 -3.94
C PHE A 64 8.53 -10.93 -3.09
N ILE A 65 9.78 -10.48 -2.96
CA ILE A 65 10.13 -9.30 -2.16
C ILE A 65 9.42 -8.06 -2.71
N SER A 66 9.41 -7.88 -4.03
CA SER A 66 8.72 -6.78 -4.70
C SER A 66 7.21 -6.77 -4.42
N SER A 67 6.59 -7.94 -4.48
CA SER A 67 5.15 -8.10 -4.24
C SER A 67 4.78 -7.78 -2.80
N PHE A 68 5.54 -8.32 -1.84
CA PHE A 68 5.32 -8.07 -0.43
C PHE A 68 5.56 -6.61 -0.06
N LEU A 69 6.58 -5.96 -0.62
CA LEU A 69 6.84 -4.54 -0.39
C LEU A 69 5.64 -3.68 -0.82
N ALA A 70 5.10 -3.91 -2.02
CA ALA A 70 3.92 -3.19 -2.50
C ALA A 70 2.65 -3.49 -1.67
N LEU A 71 2.45 -4.74 -1.21
CA LEU A 71 1.32 -5.10 -0.33
C LEU A 71 1.41 -4.47 1.05
N PHE A 72 2.59 -4.41 1.66
CA PHE A 72 2.74 -3.79 2.97
C PHE A 72 2.63 -2.27 2.92
N ALA A 73 2.99 -1.65 1.79
CA ALA A 73 2.84 -0.21 1.60
C ALA A 73 1.38 0.29 1.56
N ILE A 74 0.40 -0.59 1.26
CA ILE A 74 -1.02 -0.21 1.28
C ILE A 74 -1.69 -0.37 2.65
N VAL A 75 -1.04 -1.04 3.62
CA VAL A 75 -1.58 -1.21 4.97
C VAL A 75 -1.74 0.14 5.70
N PRO A 76 -0.78 1.08 5.68
CA PRO A 76 -0.98 2.41 6.26
C PRO A 76 -2.17 3.15 5.63
N ALA A 77 -2.38 2.97 4.32
CA ALA A 77 -3.48 3.60 3.61
C ALA A 77 -4.84 3.08 4.12
N THR A 78 -4.98 1.76 4.33
CA THR A 78 -6.20 1.19 4.91
C THR A 78 -6.46 1.74 6.32
N LEU A 79 -5.44 1.73 7.17
CA LEU A 79 -5.56 2.07 8.59
C LEU A 79 -5.91 3.56 8.79
N ILE A 80 -5.18 4.46 8.11
CA ILE A 80 -5.38 5.91 8.26
C ILE A 80 -6.74 6.32 7.68
N SER A 81 -7.09 5.84 6.48
CA SER A 81 -8.35 6.23 5.85
C SER A 81 -9.58 5.67 6.58
N ALA A 82 -9.53 4.42 7.08
CA ALA A 82 -10.62 3.88 7.87
C ALA A 82 -10.80 4.63 9.20
N ASN A 83 -9.71 5.01 9.88
CA ASN A 83 -9.81 5.80 11.11
C ASN A 83 -10.31 7.23 10.87
N SER A 84 -9.86 7.89 9.79
CA SER A 84 -10.30 9.25 9.43
C SER A 84 -11.76 9.30 8.97
N LEU A 85 -12.27 8.24 8.30
CA LEU A 85 -13.64 8.23 7.77
C LEU A 85 -14.66 7.62 8.73
N VAL A 86 -14.34 6.45 9.30
CA VAL A 86 -15.25 5.71 10.19
C VAL A 86 -15.07 6.13 11.63
N GLY A 87 -13.85 6.50 12.03
CA GLY A 87 -13.59 6.92 13.41
C GLY A 87 -14.32 8.21 13.78
N GLU A 88 -14.42 9.16 12.85
CA GLU A 88 -15.24 10.37 13.06
C GLU A 88 -16.73 10.06 13.20
N ARG A 89 -17.22 9.02 12.49
CA ARG A 89 -18.60 8.55 12.65
C ARG A 89 -18.80 7.88 14.00
N GLU A 90 -17.88 7.00 14.38
CA GLU A 90 -17.91 6.27 15.65
C GLU A 90 -17.84 7.22 16.86
N GLN A 91 -17.11 8.33 16.73
CA GLN A 91 -16.96 9.37 17.75
C GLN A 91 -18.06 10.44 17.72
N ASN A 92 -19.04 10.33 16.82
CA ASN A 92 -20.10 11.32 16.60
C ASN A 92 -19.58 12.74 16.29
N THR A 93 -18.42 12.85 15.65
CA THR A 93 -17.80 14.14 15.27
C THR A 93 -18.08 14.55 13.83
N LEU A 94 -18.81 13.74 13.06
CA LEU A 94 -19.20 14.06 11.68
C LEU A 94 -20.14 15.27 11.58
N GLU A 95 -21.12 15.41 12.48
CA GLU A 95 -22.08 16.51 12.42
C GLU A 95 -21.42 17.88 12.63
N PRO A 96 -20.54 18.08 13.64
CA PRO A 96 -19.74 19.31 13.75
C PRO A 96 -18.86 19.58 12.52
N LEU A 97 -18.29 18.54 11.91
CA LEU A 97 -17.40 18.68 10.75
C LEU A 97 -18.15 19.17 9.51
N LEU A 98 -19.37 18.67 9.29
CA LEU A 98 -20.25 19.09 8.19
C LEU A 98 -20.80 20.51 8.38
N CYS A 99 -20.83 21.02 9.61
CA CYS A 99 -21.21 22.41 9.92
C CYS A 99 -20.08 23.43 9.67
N THR A 100 -18.87 22.97 9.31
CA THR A 100 -17.76 23.88 9.01
C THR A 100 -17.94 24.54 7.63
N PRO A 101 -17.36 25.73 7.40
CA PRO A 101 -17.41 26.41 6.09
C PRO A 101 -16.45 25.77 5.05
N LEU A 102 -16.35 24.45 5.06
CA LEU A 102 -15.57 23.65 4.11
C LEU A 102 -16.46 23.11 3.00
N THR A 103 -15.93 23.11 1.78
CA THR A 103 -16.59 22.42 0.67
C THR A 103 -16.35 20.90 0.76
N ASP A 104 -17.31 20.13 0.27
CA ASP A 104 -17.25 18.65 0.25
C ASP A 104 -15.99 18.11 -0.43
N ASN A 105 -15.59 18.77 -1.53
CA ASN A 105 -14.37 18.44 -2.24
C ASN A 105 -13.12 18.76 -1.42
N GLU A 106 -13.06 19.91 -0.74
CA GLU A 106 -11.90 20.26 0.11
C GLU A 106 -11.73 19.27 1.26
N LEU A 107 -12.84 18.81 1.85
CA LEU A 107 -12.82 17.81 2.92
C LEU A 107 -12.37 16.44 2.40
N LEU A 108 -12.96 15.97 1.29
CA LEU A 108 -12.63 14.67 0.70
C LEU A 108 -11.14 14.59 0.30
N TRP A 109 -10.64 15.63 -0.38
CA TRP A 109 -9.23 15.69 -0.77
C TRP A 109 -8.30 15.77 0.44
N GLY A 110 -8.71 16.44 1.52
CA GLY A 110 -7.96 16.43 2.79
C GLY A 110 -7.79 15.02 3.35
N LYS A 111 -8.85 14.22 3.40
CA LYS A 111 -8.82 12.84 3.91
C LYS A 111 -8.03 11.89 3.02
N ILE A 112 -8.15 12.05 1.70
CA ILE A 112 -7.35 11.29 0.74
C ILE A 112 -5.87 11.61 0.92
N LEU A 113 -5.50 12.88 1.03
CA LEU A 113 -4.09 13.28 1.21
C LEU A 113 -3.53 12.84 2.57
N ALA A 114 -4.33 12.87 3.64
CA ALA A 114 -3.93 12.41 4.97
C ALA A 114 -3.43 10.96 4.97
N SER A 115 -4.06 10.10 4.16
CA SER A 115 -3.73 8.68 4.05
C SER A 115 -2.75 8.37 2.92
N ALA A 116 -2.87 9.05 1.78
CA ALA A 116 -2.01 8.82 0.62
C ALA A 116 -0.55 9.24 0.86
N VAL A 117 -0.33 10.43 1.43
CA VAL A 117 1.03 10.98 1.64
C VAL A 117 1.92 10.07 2.50
N PRO A 118 1.52 9.64 3.72
CA PRO A 118 2.36 8.75 4.52
C PRO A 118 2.54 7.38 3.89
N SER A 119 1.51 6.85 3.20
CA SER A 119 1.59 5.54 2.54
C SER A 119 2.57 5.54 1.36
N LEU A 120 2.54 6.59 0.54
CA LEU A 120 3.48 6.77 -0.57
C LEU A 120 4.90 7.05 -0.07
N ALA A 121 5.05 7.81 1.03
CA ALA A 121 6.34 8.02 1.66
C ALA A 121 6.95 6.70 2.18
N ILE A 122 6.12 5.83 2.77
CA ILE A 122 6.53 4.49 3.18
C ILE A 122 6.91 3.64 1.96
N LEU A 123 6.08 3.60 0.92
CA LEU A 123 6.38 2.88 -0.33
C LEU A 123 7.74 3.29 -0.90
N ALA A 124 7.97 4.60 -1.05
CA ALA A 124 9.21 5.13 -1.63
C ALA A 124 10.42 4.85 -0.72
N SER A 125 10.32 5.14 0.58
CA SER A 125 11.42 4.90 1.52
C SER A 125 11.77 3.42 1.64
N SER A 126 10.78 2.54 1.78
CA SER A 126 11.01 1.09 1.82
C SER A 126 11.64 0.60 0.51
N THR A 127 11.23 1.11 -0.65
CA THR A 127 11.83 0.74 -1.94
C THR A 127 13.31 1.13 -2.01
N VAL A 128 13.66 2.36 -1.60
CA VAL A 128 15.06 2.82 -1.57
C VAL A 128 15.90 1.99 -0.61
N LEU A 129 15.37 1.70 0.58
CA LEU A 129 16.08 0.88 1.59
C LEU A 129 16.27 -0.57 1.12
N THR A 130 15.26 -1.17 0.50
CA THR A 130 15.33 -2.52 -0.07
C THR A 130 16.27 -2.56 -1.29
N LEU A 131 16.39 -1.50 -2.08
CA LEU A 131 17.40 -1.47 -3.16
C LEU A 131 18.83 -1.32 -2.61
N THR A 132 19.04 -0.52 -1.57
CA THR A 132 20.39 -0.13 -1.14
C THR A 132 21.01 -1.12 -0.15
N ILE A 133 20.30 -1.48 0.92
CA ILE A 133 20.90 -2.23 2.04
C ILE A 133 21.32 -3.65 1.60
N PRO A 134 20.44 -4.47 1.01
CA PRO A 134 20.77 -5.67 0.25
C PRO A 134 22.07 -5.66 -0.56
N ASN A 135 22.21 -4.68 -1.45
CA ASN A 135 23.34 -4.60 -2.36
C ASN A 135 24.63 -4.23 -1.61
N LEU A 136 24.54 -3.39 -0.58
CA LEU A 136 25.66 -3.10 0.31
C LEU A 136 26.12 -4.37 1.05
N VAL A 137 25.18 -5.15 1.60
CA VAL A 137 25.50 -6.41 2.30
C VAL A 137 26.20 -7.40 1.37
N LEU A 138 25.71 -7.59 0.14
CA LEU A 138 26.36 -8.46 -0.85
C LEU A 138 27.76 -7.98 -1.22
N LEU A 139 27.95 -6.66 -1.37
CA LEU A 139 29.24 -6.06 -1.66
C LEU A 139 30.25 -6.27 -0.51
N PHE A 140 29.82 -6.16 0.75
CA PHE A 140 30.68 -6.44 1.91
C PHE A 140 31.09 -7.92 2.01
N ILE A 141 30.23 -8.84 1.55
CA ILE A 141 30.50 -10.29 1.55
C ILE A 141 31.33 -10.70 0.32
N GLY A 142 31.51 -9.81 -0.67
CA GLY A 142 32.25 -10.11 -1.90
C GLY A 142 31.47 -10.94 -2.91
N ARG A 143 30.14 -10.99 -2.80
CA ARG A 143 29.25 -11.74 -3.70
C ARG A 143 28.77 -10.86 -4.87
N PRO A 144 28.36 -11.47 -6.00
CA PRO A 144 27.80 -10.72 -7.12
C PRO A 144 26.55 -9.93 -6.69
N LEU A 145 26.40 -8.75 -7.27
CA LEU A 145 25.23 -7.90 -7.02
C LEU A 145 23.97 -8.57 -7.58
N VAL A 146 22.94 -8.68 -6.74
CA VAL A 146 21.62 -9.15 -7.15
C VAL A 146 20.65 -7.96 -7.03
N LEU A 147 20.05 -7.58 -8.16
CA LEU A 147 19.07 -6.50 -8.18
C LEU A 147 17.77 -6.98 -7.52
N ILE A 148 17.59 -6.62 -6.25
CA ILE A 148 16.39 -6.88 -5.47
C ILE A 148 15.91 -5.52 -4.92
N PRO A 149 14.71 -5.04 -5.26
CA PRO A 149 13.77 -5.51 -6.30
C PRO A 149 14.38 -5.61 -7.70
N ASP A 150 13.91 -6.59 -8.47
CA ASP A 150 14.23 -6.76 -9.89
C ASP A 150 13.61 -5.63 -10.74
N LEU A 151 14.04 -5.47 -12.00
CA LEU A 151 13.50 -4.43 -12.89
C LEU A 151 11.96 -4.52 -13.07
N PRO A 152 11.36 -5.72 -13.26
CA PRO A 152 9.91 -5.90 -13.20
C PRO A 152 9.31 -5.50 -11.85
N GLY A 153 9.97 -5.83 -10.74
CA GLY A 153 9.55 -5.46 -9.39
C GLY A 153 9.52 -3.96 -9.15
N ILE A 154 10.53 -3.22 -9.59
CA ILE A 154 10.55 -1.75 -9.54
C ILE A 154 9.39 -1.19 -10.35
N PHE A 155 9.10 -1.74 -11.53
CA PHE A 155 7.95 -1.35 -12.34
C PHE A 155 6.62 -1.58 -11.59
N LEU A 156 6.44 -2.75 -10.95
CA LEU A 156 5.26 -3.04 -10.13
C LEU A 156 5.11 -2.02 -9.00
N ILE A 157 6.17 -1.76 -8.25
CA ILE A 157 6.15 -0.85 -7.10
C ILE A 157 5.83 0.58 -7.56
N ALA A 158 6.52 1.07 -8.58
CA ALA A 158 6.39 2.45 -9.06
C ALA A 158 5.04 2.75 -9.70
N THR A 159 4.42 1.74 -10.33
CA THR A 159 3.14 1.91 -11.03
C THR A 159 1.98 1.33 -10.23
N SER A 160 1.91 0.01 -10.12
CA SER A 160 0.86 -0.71 -9.40
C SER A 160 0.80 -0.31 -7.93
N GLY A 161 1.94 -0.23 -7.23
CA GLY A 161 1.98 0.13 -5.81
C GLY A 161 1.34 1.49 -5.52
N VAL A 162 1.63 2.50 -6.35
CA VAL A 162 1.03 3.84 -6.24
C VAL A 162 -0.48 3.79 -6.50
N ILE A 163 -0.91 3.10 -7.55
CA ILE A 163 -2.34 2.98 -7.90
C ILE A 163 -3.10 2.22 -6.82
N MET A 164 -2.51 1.17 -6.24
CA MET A 164 -3.10 0.38 -5.16
C MET A 164 -3.38 1.24 -3.92
N VAL A 165 -2.49 2.16 -3.54
CA VAL A 165 -2.72 3.09 -2.42
C VAL A 165 -4.01 3.88 -2.65
N PHE A 166 -4.17 4.49 -3.83
CA PHE A 166 -5.38 5.24 -4.15
C PHE A 166 -6.62 4.35 -4.27
N ALA A 167 -6.48 3.15 -4.85
CA ALA A 167 -7.58 2.20 -5.00
C ALA A 167 -8.15 1.79 -3.63
N VAL A 168 -7.28 1.51 -2.66
CA VAL A 168 -7.67 1.17 -1.30
C VAL A 168 -8.39 2.34 -0.61
N ILE A 169 -7.87 3.56 -0.76
CA ILE A 169 -8.51 4.76 -0.19
C ILE A 169 -9.91 4.94 -0.78
N ALA A 170 -10.07 4.78 -2.10
CA ALA A 170 -11.36 4.85 -2.78
C ALA A 170 -12.35 3.80 -2.26
N VAL A 171 -11.90 2.56 -2.06
CA VAL A 171 -12.74 1.51 -1.47
C VAL A 171 -13.10 1.82 -0.01
N ASN A 172 -12.19 2.39 0.77
CA ASN A 172 -12.45 2.76 2.15
C ASN A 172 -13.50 3.87 2.29
N ILE A 173 -13.57 4.79 1.32
CA ILE A 173 -14.65 5.78 1.23
C ILE A 173 -16.02 5.09 1.01
N LEU A 174 -16.06 4.00 0.24
CA LEU A 174 -17.29 3.23 0.04
C LEU A 174 -17.70 2.42 1.27
N ILE A 175 -16.71 1.83 1.95
CA ILE A 175 -16.89 1.03 3.16
C ILE A 175 -17.38 1.93 4.31
N SER A 176 -16.86 3.13 4.46
CA SER A 176 -17.23 4.04 5.57
C SER A 176 -18.71 4.41 5.59
N GLY A 177 -19.37 4.40 4.43
CA GLY A 177 -20.81 4.58 4.34
C GLY A 177 -21.63 3.37 4.85
N LYS A 178 -21.04 2.17 4.97
CA LYS A 178 -21.74 0.93 5.36
C LYS A 178 -21.44 0.47 6.79
N VAL A 179 -20.26 0.77 7.31
CA VAL A 179 -19.82 0.28 8.62
C VAL A 179 -19.89 1.38 9.68
N LYS A 180 -20.16 0.98 10.93
CA LYS A 180 -20.28 1.91 12.07
C LYS A 180 -19.05 1.87 12.98
N ARG A 181 -18.28 0.78 12.97
CA ARG A 181 -17.10 0.58 13.82
C ARG A 181 -15.83 0.56 13.00
N VAL A 182 -14.77 1.20 13.49
CA VAL A 182 -13.46 1.24 12.83
C VAL A 182 -12.87 -0.17 12.64
N TYR A 183 -13.13 -1.08 13.59
CA TYR A 183 -12.65 -2.47 13.47
C TYR A 183 -13.29 -3.23 12.29
N GLU A 184 -14.59 -3.07 12.07
CA GLU A 184 -15.29 -3.66 10.91
C GLU A 184 -14.78 -3.07 9.60
N ALA A 185 -14.44 -1.77 9.60
CA ALA A 185 -13.80 -1.12 8.48
C ALA A 185 -12.46 -1.79 8.15
N TYR A 186 -11.57 -1.97 9.14
CA TYR A 186 -10.28 -2.63 8.92
C TYR A 186 -10.41 -4.03 8.31
N GLN A 187 -11.36 -4.84 8.79
CA GLN A 187 -11.56 -6.20 8.29
C GLN A 187 -12.16 -6.22 6.86
N THR A 188 -13.04 -5.28 6.55
CA THR A 188 -13.61 -5.18 5.20
C THR A 188 -12.58 -4.62 4.22
N SER A 189 -11.77 -3.66 4.65
CA SER A 189 -10.67 -3.08 3.87
C SER A 189 -9.54 -4.08 3.62
N SER A 190 -9.26 -4.98 4.57
CA SER A 190 -8.22 -6.00 4.39
C SER A 190 -8.60 -7.04 3.33
N ALA A 191 -9.89 -7.25 3.05
CA ALA A 191 -10.32 -8.07 1.93
C ALA A 191 -9.85 -7.51 0.58
N VAL A 192 -9.70 -6.19 0.45
CA VAL A 192 -9.14 -5.56 -0.76
C VAL A 192 -7.67 -5.93 -0.95
N ILE A 193 -6.91 -6.04 0.15
CA ILE A 193 -5.51 -6.48 0.11
C ILE A 193 -5.43 -7.90 -0.46
N LEU A 194 -6.36 -8.79 -0.09
CA LEU A 194 -6.42 -10.15 -0.63
C LEU A 194 -6.64 -10.17 -2.16
N VAL A 195 -7.48 -9.27 -2.68
CA VAL A 195 -7.69 -9.14 -4.13
C VAL A 195 -6.40 -8.78 -4.86
N PHE A 196 -5.57 -7.91 -4.30
CA PHE A 196 -4.26 -7.58 -4.85
C PHE A 196 -3.23 -8.71 -4.66
N MET A 197 -3.31 -9.45 -3.55
CA MET A 197 -2.38 -10.52 -3.25
C MET A 197 -2.47 -11.67 -4.26
N LEU A 198 -3.67 -11.99 -4.77
CA LEU A 198 -3.87 -13.08 -5.72
C LEU A 198 -3.01 -12.98 -7.00
N PRO A 199 -3.08 -11.91 -7.81
CA PRO A 199 -2.26 -11.80 -9.01
C PRO A 199 -0.77 -11.75 -8.66
N MET A 200 -0.38 -11.07 -7.58
CA MET A 200 1.01 -10.88 -7.19
C MET A 200 1.72 -12.19 -6.78
N MET A 201 0.97 -13.21 -6.38
CA MET A 201 1.52 -14.54 -6.06
C MET A 201 1.67 -15.47 -7.27
N LEU A 202 1.02 -15.15 -8.40
CA LEU A 202 1.06 -15.99 -9.60
C LEU A 202 2.46 -16.31 -10.16
N PRO A 203 3.49 -15.42 -10.09
CA PRO A 203 4.81 -15.74 -10.62
C PRO A 203 5.40 -17.01 -10.02
N MET A 204 5.00 -17.38 -8.79
CA MET A 204 5.44 -18.60 -8.11
C MET A 204 4.95 -19.89 -8.77
N VAL A 205 3.83 -19.83 -9.50
CA VAL A 205 3.29 -20.99 -10.21
C VAL A 205 4.07 -21.26 -11.51
N SER A 206 4.77 -20.26 -12.02
CA SER A 206 5.52 -20.32 -13.29
C SER A 206 6.96 -20.87 -13.16
N LEU A 207 7.24 -21.62 -12.10
CA LEU A 207 8.54 -22.25 -11.89
C LEU A 207 8.75 -23.35 -12.94
N THR A 208 9.51 -23.04 -13.99
CA THR A 208 9.95 -24.01 -15.00
C THR A 208 11.47 -24.12 -14.94
N GLU A 209 12.00 -25.34 -14.80
CA GLU A 209 13.45 -25.61 -14.74
C GLU A 209 14.19 -24.85 -13.61
N GLY A 210 13.48 -24.56 -12.50
CA GLY A 210 14.07 -23.88 -11.34
C GLY A 210 14.26 -22.37 -11.51
N ALA A 211 13.73 -21.77 -12.58
CA ALA A 211 13.71 -20.33 -12.79
C ALA A 211 12.28 -19.82 -13.02
N ILE A 212 12.02 -18.59 -12.58
CA ILE A 212 10.77 -17.88 -12.94
C ILE A 212 10.98 -17.29 -14.33
N GLN A 213 10.02 -17.52 -15.23
CA GLN A 213 10.07 -16.98 -16.58
C GLN A 213 9.91 -15.46 -16.56
N PRO A 214 10.91 -14.67 -17.02
CA PRO A 214 10.83 -13.21 -16.98
C PRO A 214 9.59 -12.62 -17.69
N PRO A 215 9.14 -13.11 -18.87
CA PRO A 215 7.93 -12.61 -19.52
C PRO A 215 6.66 -12.79 -18.68
N PHE A 216 6.60 -13.86 -17.89
CA PHE A 216 5.44 -14.14 -17.05
C PHE A 216 5.35 -13.16 -15.87
N VAL A 217 6.49 -12.77 -15.27
CA VAL A 217 6.53 -11.72 -14.23
C VAL A 217 5.99 -10.40 -14.76
N TRP A 218 6.40 -10.00 -15.97
CA TRP A 218 5.87 -8.79 -16.61
C TRP A 218 4.36 -8.86 -16.85
N LEU A 219 3.86 -9.99 -17.35
CA LEU A 219 2.43 -10.21 -17.56
C LEU A 219 1.66 -10.05 -16.24
N VAL A 220 2.14 -10.69 -15.17
CA VAL A 220 1.52 -10.58 -13.84
C VAL A 220 1.51 -9.14 -13.35
N ASN A 221 2.61 -8.40 -13.53
CA ASN A 221 2.69 -7.00 -13.10
C ASN A 221 1.69 -6.12 -13.89
N ILE A 222 1.53 -6.38 -15.18
CA ILE A 222 0.53 -5.70 -16.03
C ILE A 222 -0.89 -6.05 -15.58
N VAL A 223 -1.17 -7.33 -15.31
CA VAL A 223 -2.48 -7.77 -14.79
C VAL A 223 -2.77 -7.12 -13.44
N THR A 224 -1.79 -7.08 -12.54
CA THR A 224 -1.92 -6.43 -11.22
C THR A 224 -2.24 -4.95 -11.39
N LEU A 225 -1.50 -4.25 -12.26
CA LEU A 225 -1.77 -2.85 -12.59
C LEU A 225 -3.18 -2.66 -13.16
N PHE A 226 -3.60 -3.52 -14.08
CA PHE A 226 -4.94 -3.47 -14.66
C PHE A 226 -6.01 -3.63 -13.59
N VAL A 227 -5.88 -4.62 -12.70
CA VAL A 227 -6.79 -4.83 -11.57
C VAL A 227 -6.81 -3.60 -10.65
N SER A 228 -5.67 -3.03 -10.32
CA SER A 228 -5.58 -1.80 -9.51
C SER A 228 -6.26 -0.60 -10.15
N VAL A 229 -6.08 -0.41 -11.46
CA VAL A 229 -6.76 0.66 -12.21
C VAL A 229 -8.27 0.44 -12.23
N VAL A 230 -8.73 -0.79 -12.48
CA VAL A 230 -10.17 -1.11 -12.50
C VAL A 230 -10.80 -0.84 -11.13
N ILE A 231 -10.18 -1.29 -10.04
CA ILE A 231 -10.66 -1.04 -8.68
C ILE A 231 -10.66 0.45 -8.37
N LEU A 232 -9.61 1.18 -8.77
CA LEU A 232 -9.54 2.63 -8.58
C LEU A 232 -10.65 3.35 -9.34
N LEU A 233 -10.87 3.04 -10.62
CA LEU A 233 -11.89 3.70 -11.44
C LEU A 233 -13.29 3.41 -10.93
N ILE A 234 -13.61 2.14 -10.66
CA ILE A 234 -14.90 1.74 -10.10
C ILE A 234 -15.09 2.39 -8.72
N GLY A 235 -14.07 2.30 -7.87
CA GLY A 235 -14.07 2.89 -6.53
C GLY A 235 -14.31 4.39 -6.56
N TRP A 236 -13.62 5.11 -7.46
CA TRP A 236 -13.72 6.55 -7.60
C TRP A 236 -15.08 7.01 -8.14
N VAL A 237 -15.59 6.35 -9.18
CA VAL A 237 -16.92 6.66 -9.74
C VAL A 237 -18.01 6.42 -8.69
N LEU A 238 -17.96 5.30 -7.97
CA LEU A 238 -18.91 5.00 -6.91
C LEU A 238 -18.77 5.94 -5.71
N ALA A 239 -17.53 6.35 -5.38
CA ALA A 239 -17.27 7.28 -4.28
C ALA A 239 -17.89 8.65 -4.58
N LEU A 240 -17.70 9.17 -5.79
CA LEU A 240 -18.32 10.43 -6.24
C LEU A 240 -19.85 10.33 -6.28
N ALA A 241 -20.40 9.20 -6.74
CA ALA A 241 -21.85 8.99 -6.76
C ALA A 241 -22.47 8.91 -5.35
N ARG A 242 -21.71 8.48 -4.36
CA ARG A 242 -22.18 8.30 -2.97
C ARG A 242 -21.91 9.53 -2.09
N PHE A 243 -20.95 10.37 -2.44
CA PHE A 243 -20.68 11.64 -1.77
C PHE A 243 -21.70 12.72 -2.16
N ASN A 244 -22.98 12.46 -1.88
CA ASN A 244 -24.06 13.43 -2.00
C ASN A 244 -24.63 13.67 -0.59
N ARG A 245 -24.46 14.89 -0.07
CA ARG A 245 -24.71 15.32 1.34
C ARG A 245 -25.98 14.74 1.96
N ASP A 246 -27.05 14.64 1.18
CA ASP A 246 -28.39 14.31 1.70
C ASP A 246 -28.55 12.85 2.15
N LYS A 247 -27.69 11.93 1.68
CA LYS A 247 -27.81 10.49 2.03
C LYS A 247 -26.97 10.05 3.22
N MET A 248 -25.99 10.85 3.67
CA MET A 248 -25.13 10.48 4.80
C MET A 248 -25.75 10.79 6.16
N ILE A 249 -26.70 11.75 6.23
CA ILE A 249 -27.38 12.15 7.48
C ILE A 249 -28.52 11.17 7.85
N GLN A 250 -29.01 10.36 6.91
CA GLN A 250 -30.17 9.48 7.12
C GLN A 250 -29.84 7.99 7.35
N GLN A 251 -28.55 7.60 7.47
CA GLN A 251 -28.10 6.20 7.69
C GLN A 251 -27.32 6.04 9.00
#